data_AF-A0A5B9VUV0-F1
#
_entry.id   AF-A0A5B9VUV0-F1
#
_cell.length_a   1.000
_cell.length_b   1.000
_cell.length_c   1.000
_cell.angle_alpha   90.00
_cell.angle_beta   90.00
_cell.angle_gamma   90.00
#
_symmetry.space_group_name_H-M   'P 1'
#
loop_
_entity.id
_entity.type
_entity.pdbx_description
1 polymer ?
#
loop_
_entity_poly.entity_id
_entity_poly.type
_entity_poly.pdbx_seq_one_letter_code
_entity_poly.pdbx_strand_id
1 'polypeptide(L)'
;MNQFPADEQWITDVERGRCCRVTVPAAVENRPVPGDVILFAHAYHRHPGEPEYVKGGDSVQVSLTEVVDLGTFDPLTSKPLFHISWSPLGQFQPPEPSRSRRGKSTSPR
;
A
#
# COMPACT_ATOMS: atom_id res chain seq x y z
N MET A 1 1.80 8.32 -12.23
CA MET A 1 1.93 7.71 -10.89
C MET A 1 0.96 8.43 -9.97
N ASN A 2 0.02 7.70 -9.37
CA ASN A 2 -0.98 8.28 -8.47
C ASN A 2 -0.34 8.62 -7.13
N GLN A 3 -0.65 9.81 -6.60
CA GLN A 3 -0.17 10.27 -5.30
C GLN A 3 -1.36 10.50 -4.38
N PHE A 4 -1.27 9.99 -3.15
CA PHE A 4 -2.31 10.13 -2.14
C PHE A 4 -1.74 10.77 -0.88
N PRO A 5 -2.49 11.66 -0.22
CA PRO A 5 -2.06 12.26 1.03
C PRO A 5 -2.04 11.21 2.14
N ALA A 6 -1.04 11.29 3.01
CA ALA A 6 -0.95 10.52 4.24
C ALA A 6 -0.30 11.36 5.34
N ASP A 7 -0.53 10.98 6.59
CA ASP A 7 0.24 11.51 7.72
C ASP A 7 1.50 10.66 7.97
N GLU A 8 2.46 11.23 8.70
CA GLU A 8 3.77 10.61 8.99
C GLU A 8 3.65 9.28 9.76
N GLN A 9 2.69 9.20 10.69
CA GLN A 9 2.47 7.98 11.47
C GLN A 9 1.95 6.85 10.58
N TRP A 10 1.02 7.17 9.69
CA TRP A 10 0.48 6.22 8.73
C TRP A 10 1.54 5.74 7.74
N ILE A 11 2.39 6.64 7.22
CA ILE A 11 3.54 6.28 6.37
C ILE A 11 4.45 5.29 7.09
N THR A 12 4.81 5.58 8.35
CA THR A 12 5.62 4.69 9.18
C THR A 12 4.98 3.30 9.35
N ASP A 13 3.66 3.24 9.51
CA ASP A 13 2.94 1.98 9.64
C ASP A 13 2.90 1.18 8.33
N VAL A 14 2.86 1.84 7.16
CA VAL A 14 3.02 1.19 5.85
C VAL A 14 4.41 0.62 5.68
N GLU A 15 5.45 1.40 5.96
CA GLU A 15 6.85 0.96 5.86
C GLU A 15 7.14 -0.25 6.74
N ARG A 16 6.57 -0.26 7.95
CA ARG A 16 6.67 -1.38 8.90
C ARG A 16 5.75 -2.56 8.57
N GLY A 17 4.99 -2.49 7.48
CA GLY A 17 4.06 -3.55 7.06
C GLY A 17 2.89 -3.77 8.03
N ARG A 18 2.54 -2.76 8.84
CA ARG A 18 1.40 -2.79 9.77
C ARG A 18 0.11 -2.33 9.10
N CYS A 19 0.22 -1.54 8.05
CA CYS A 19 -0.88 -1.10 7.21
C CYS A 19 -0.64 -1.54 5.75
N CYS A 20 -1.59 -2.27 5.18
CA CYS A 20 -1.47 -2.88 3.85
C CYS A 20 -2.71 -2.64 2.97
N ARG A 21 -3.63 -1.78 3.44
CA ARG A 21 -4.89 -1.48 2.75
C ARG A 21 -5.41 -0.12 3.18
N VAL A 22 -6.07 0.59 2.27
CA VAL A 22 -6.73 1.87 2.55
C VAL A 22 -7.82 2.17 1.51
N THR A 23 -8.75 3.04 1.88
CA THR A 23 -9.73 3.60 0.93
C THR A 23 -9.25 4.97 0.48
N VAL A 24 -9.15 5.19 -0.84
CA VAL A 24 -8.68 6.45 -1.42
C VAL A 24 -9.66 6.98 -2.46
N PRO A 25 -9.85 8.32 -2.54
CA PRO A 25 -10.51 8.95 -3.66
C PRO A 25 -9.59 9.02 -4.87
N ALA A 26 -10.03 8.57 -6.03
CA ALA A 26 -9.28 8.70 -7.28
C ALA A 26 -10.20 9.17 -8.43
N ALA A 27 -9.67 10.03 -9.30
CA ALA A 27 -10.40 10.47 -10.49
C ALA A 27 -10.57 9.29 -11.46
N VAL A 28 -11.65 9.29 -12.26
CA VAL A 28 -11.93 8.21 -13.23
C VAL A 28 -10.79 8.04 -14.23
N GLU A 29 -10.17 9.13 -14.64
CA GLU A 29 -9.01 9.15 -15.56
C GLU A 29 -7.73 8.55 -14.93
N ASN A 30 -7.65 8.56 -13.61
CA ASN A 30 -6.51 8.08 -12.82
C ASN A 30 -6.94 6.94 -11.89
N ARG A 31 -7.85 6.09 -12.38
CA ARG A 31 -8.31 4.92 -11.63
C ARG A 31 -7.14 4.00 -11.32
N PRO A 32 -6.89 3.64 -10.04
CA PRO A 32 -5.85 2.67 -9.70
C PRO A 32 -6.19 1.29 -10.25
N VAL A 33 -5.18 0.55 -10.68
CA VAL A 33 -5.30 -0.86 -11.08
C VAL A 33 -4.28 -1.74 -10.36
N PRO A 34 -4.56 -3.05 -10.19
CA PRO A 34 -3.55 -3.98 -9.67
C PRO A 34 -2.27 -3.94 -10.51
N GLY A 35 -1.11 -3.93 -9.86
CA GLY A 35 0.20 -3.76 -10.48
C GLY A 35 0.68 -2.30 -10.57
N ASP A 36 -0.20 -1.31 -10.35
CA ASP A 36 0.24 0.08 -10.28
C ASP A 36 1.17 0.33 -9.10
N VAL A 37 2.15 1.19 -9.31
CA VAL A 37 2.93 1.79 -8.22
C VAL A 37 2.33 3.14 -7.87
N ILE A 38 1.97 3.31 -6.60
CA ILE A 38 1.40 4.55 -6.07
C ILE A 38 2.31 5.10 -4.96
N LEU A 39 2.18 6.40 -4.70
CA LEU A 39 2.93 7.09 -3.67
C LEU A 39 1.97 7.62 -2.59
N PHE A 40 2.24 7.29 -1.34
CA PHE A 40 1.66 7.99 -0.20
C PHE A 40 2.67 9.02 0.28
N ALA A 41 2.29 10.30 0.28
CA ALA A 41 3.19 11.40 0.61
C ALA A 41 2.63 12.23 1.77
N HIS A 42 3.53 12.69 2.64
CA HIS A 42 3.16 13.49 3.80
C HIS A 42 2.46 14.77 3.34
N ALA A 43 1.21 14.93 3.76
CA ALA A 43 0.41 16.10 3.44
C ALA A 43 -0.49 16.49 4.62
N TYR A 44 -0.84 17.78 4.68
CA TYR A 44 -1.85 18.28 5.60
C TYR A 44 -3.16 18.54 4.87
N HIS A 45 -4.27 18.13 5.47
CA HIS A 45 -5.59 18.57 5.04
C HIS A 45 -5.88 19.95 5.65
N ARG A 46 -5.74 21.01 4.84
CA ARG A 46 -6.40 22.28 5.16
C ARG A 46 -7.88 22.12 4.79
N HIS A 47 -8.74 22.04 5.80
CA HIS A 47 -10.19 22.13 5.62
C HIS A 47 -10.56 23.36 4.75
N PRO A 48 -11.63 23.28 3.96
CA PRO A 48 -11.87 22.31 2.89
C PRO A 48 -11.05 22.70 1.64
N GLY A 49 -10.21 21.78 1.14
CA GLY A 49 -9.34 22.06 -0.01
C GLY A 49 -8.49 20.86 -0.41
N GLU A 50 -7.72 21.03 -1.49
CA GLU A 50 -6.72 20.04 -1.88
C GLU A 50 -5.65 19.88 -0.80
N PRO A 51 -5.13 18.66 -0.57
CA PRO A 51 -4.08 18.42 0.40
C PRO A 51 -2.83 19.22 0.06
N GLU A 52 -2.19 19.81 1.07
CA GLU A 52 -0.92 20.52 0.92
C GLU A 52 0.22 19.56 1.25
N TYR A 53 0.98 19.16 0.22
CA TYR A 53 2.11 18.25 0.37
C TYR A 53 3.30 18.95 1.02
N VAL A 54 3.91 18.29 2.01
CA VAL A 54 5.05 18.82 2.74
C VAL A 54 6.30 18.67 1.89
N LYS A 55 6.95 19.80 1.57
CA LYS A 55 8.20 19.79 0.81
C LYS A 55 9.31 19.11 1.61
N GLY A 56 9.84 18.01 1.08
CA GLY A 56 10.84 17.19 1.77
C GLY A 56 10.28 16.35 2.91
N GLY A 57 8.95 16.21 3.00
CA GLY A 57 8.30 15.31 3.94
C GLY A 57 8.42 13.84 3.51
N ASP A 58 8.12 12.94 4.44
CA ASP A 58 8.20 11.51 4.21
C ASP A 58 7.22 11.04 3.14
N SER A 59 7.58 9.94 2.49
CA SER A 59 6.71 9.29 1.52
C SER A 59 7.07 7.82 1.39
N VAL A 60 6.09 7.00 1.01
CA VAL A 60 6.27 5.57 0.79
C VAL A 60 5.60 5.16 -0.51
N GLN A 61 6.30 4.34 -1.29
CA GLN A 61 5.78 3.74 -2.53
C GLN A 61 5.34 2.31 -2.28
N VAL A 62 4.19 1.95 -2.83
CA VAL A 62 3.67 0.58 -2.76
C VAL A 62 3.22 0.11 -4.15
N SER A 63 3.34 -1.19 -4.39
CA SER A 63 2.78 -1.85 -5.57
C SER A 63 1.43 -2.44 -5.21
N LEU A 64 0.38 -2.06 -5.92
CA LEU A 64 -0.98 -2.51 -5.63
C LEU A 64 -1.15 -3.99 -5.99
N THR A 65 -1.70 -4.76 -5.06
CA THR A 65 -2.06 -6.17 -5.26
C THR A 65 -3.54 -6.34 -5.58
N GLU A 66 -4.39 -5.48 -5.03
CA GLU A 66 -5.84 -5.52 -5.24
C GLU A 66 -6.40 -4.10 -5.30
N VAL A 67 -7.41 -3.91 -6.14
CA VAL A 67 -8.19 -2.66 -6.24
C VAL A 67 -9.66 -3.00 -6.39
N VAL A 68 -10.50 -2.45 -5.52
CA VAL A 68 -11.95 -2.62 -5.53
C VAL A 68 -12.61 -1.25 -5.61
N ASP A 69 -13.44 -1.05 -6.63
CA ASP A 69 -14.31 0.13 -6.75
C ASP A 69 -15.49 -0.03 -5.78
N LEU A 70 -15.70 0.96 -4.90
CA LEU A 70 -16.76 0.90 -3.90
C LEU A 70 -18.13 1.36 -4.44
N GLY A 71 -18.20 1.86 -5.67
CA GLY A 71 -19.45 2.35 -6.29
C GLY A 71 -20.04 3.58 -5.60
N THR A 72 -19.24 4.29 -4.81
CA THR A 72 -19.62 5.49 -4.06
C THR A 72 -18.57 6.58 -4.21
N PHE A 73 -18.90 7.80 -3.80
CA PHE A 73 -18.08 8.99 -3.98
C PHE A 73 -17.67 9.57 -2.63
N ASP A 74 -16.46 10.13 -2.58
CA ASP A 74 -15.96 10.88 -1.44
C ASP A 74 -16.76 12.18 -1.28
N PRO A 75 -17.35 12.46 -0.10
CA PRO A 75 -18.20 13.63 0.10
C PRO A 75 -17.43 14.96 0.01
N LEU A 76 -16.10 14.95 0.17
CA LEU A 76 -15.28 16.17 0.12
C LEU A 76 -14.82 16.49 -1.31
N THR A 77 -14.41 15.48 -2.07
CA THR A 77 -13.81 15.68 -3.40
C THR A 77 -14.73 15.30 -4.55
N SER A 78 -15.89 14.69 -4.28
CA SER A 78 -16.80 14.12 -5.29
C SER A 78 -16.12 13.12 -6.24
N LYS A 79 -15.01 12.52 -5.82
CA LYS A 79 -14.27 11.50 -6.59
C LYS A 79 -14.73 10.10 -6.19
N PRO A 80 -14.77 9.13 -7.11
CA PRO A 80 -15.02 7.74 -6.78
C PRO A 80 -14.04 7.19 -5.72
N LEU A 81 -14.56 6.38 -4.81
CA LEU A 81 -13.77 5.74 -3.76
C LEU A 81 -13.34 4.33 -4.17
N PHE A 82 -12.05 4.05 -3.97
CA PHE A 82 -11.45 2.75 -4.23
C PHE A 82 -10.82 2.21 -2.96
N HIS A 83 -11.08 0.94 -2.65
CA HIS A 83 -10.32 0.19 -1.67
C HIS A 83 -9.12 -0.45 -2.37
N ILE A 84 -7.93 -0.13 -1.90
CA ILE A 84 -6.67 -0.61 -2.47
C ILE A 84 -5.89 -1.41 -1.42
N SER A 85 -5.13 -2.41 -1.85
CA SER A 85 -4.24 -3.19 -1.00
C SER A 85 -2.87 -3.44 -1.65
N TRP A 86 -1.87 -3.77 -0.83
CA TRP A 86 -0.51 -4.11 -1.26
C TRP A 86 0.11 -5.15 -0.32
N SER A 87 1.21 -5.77 -0.76
CA SER A 87 2.01 -6.66 0.09
C SER A 87 2.80 -5.87 1.16
N PRO A 88 2.93 -6.37 2.39
CA PRO A 88 3.72 -5.71 3.43
C PRO A 88 5.18 -5.50 3.01
N LEU A 89 5.67 -4.25 3.03
CA LEU A 89 7.05 -3.91 2.62
C LEU A 89 8.11 -4.37 3.63
N GLY A 90 7.76 -4.43 4.91
CA GLY A 90 8.67 -4.77 6.02
C GLY A 90 8.85 -6.28 6.30
N GLN A 91 8.24 -7.17 5.51
CA GLN A 91 8.39 -8.61 5.68
C GLN A 91 9.40 -9.19 4.69
N PHE A 92 10.69 -8.91 4.91
CA PHE A 92 11.73 -9.83 4.47
C PHE A 92 11.65 -11.07 5.35
N GLN A 93 10.79 -12.02 5.02
CA GLN A 93 11.00 -13.39 5.48
C GLN A 93 12.37 -13.82 4.93
N PRO A 94 13.33 -14.23 5.78
CA PRO A 94 14.46 -15.01 5.30
C PRO A 94 13.87 -16.19 4.52
N PRO A 95 14.39 -16.52 3.32
CA PRO A 95 13.91 -17.70 2.60
C PRO A 95 13.95 -18.88 3.57
N GLU A 96 12.80 -19.54 3.77
CA GLU A 96 12.75 -20.73 4.62
C GLU A 96 13.87 -21.67 4.17
N PRO A 97 14.70 -22.19 5.08
CA PRO A 97 15.69 -23.17 4.70
C PRO A 97 14.95 -24.33 4.08
N SER A 98 15.12 -24.51 2.77
CA SER A 98 14.51 -25.59 2.01
C SER A 98 14.85 -26.89 2.73
N ARG A 99 13.87 -27.48 3.42
CA ARG A 99 13.96 -28.84 3.95
C ARG A 99 14.02 -29.76 2.73
N SER A 100 15.22 -29.94 2.21
CA SER A 100 15.53 -30.96 1.20
C SER A 100 15.18 -32.31 1.79
N ARG A 101 14.02 -32.85 1.41
CA ARG A 101 13.72 -34.27 1.57
C ARG A 101 14.47 -35.03 0.49
N ARG A 102 15.67 -35.53 0.83
CA ARG A 102 16.36 -36.67 0.19
C ARG A 102 17.41 -37.18 1.19
N GLY A 103 17.46 -38.43 1.61
CA GLY A 103 16.66 -39.61 1.29
C GLY A 103 16.94 -40.74 2.30
N LYS A 104 16.12 -41.79 2.21
CA LYS A 104 16.28 -43.11 2.86
C LYS A 104 17.71 -43.66 2.74
N SER A 105 18.26 -44.27 3.80
CA SER A 105 18.37 -45.73 3.92
C SER A 105 19.23 -46.17 5.12
N THR A 106 18.66 -47.13 5.86
CA THR A 106 19.21 -48.14 6.79
C THR A 106 20.73 -48.41 6.84
N SER A 107 21.26 -48.58 8.06
CA SER A 107 22.01 -49.79 8.44
C SER A 107 22.19 -49.95 9.96
N PRO A 108 22.32 -51.19 10.48
CA PRO A 108 22.28 -51.53 11.90
C PRO A 108 23.69 -51.63 12.52
N ARG A 109 23.76 -51.58 13.86
CA ARG A 109 24.72 -52.32 14.68
C ARG A 109 24.17 -52.53 16.08
#